data_AF-X0XCX8-F1
#
_entry.id   AF-X0XCX8-F1
#
_cell.length_a   1.000
_cell.length_b   1.000
_cell.length_c   1.000
_cell.angle_alpha   90.00
_cell.angle_beta   90.00
_cell.angle_gamma   90.00
#
_symmetry.space_group_name_H-M   'P 1'
#
loop_
_entity.id
_entity.type
_entity.pdbx_description
1 polymer ?
#
loop_
_entity_poly.entity_id
_entity_poly.type
_entity_poly.pdbx_seq_one_letter_code
_entity_poly.pdbx_strand_id
1 'polypeptide(L)'
;MRKKAVGFMVAGMLVLVLGLASTAARAELNLGLVGGYYSPSFGQINEDFDFYFNDLYGTTFEFKAGMLYGLALGYQLPGRFRLRLEYNSFESKTSDEYSEIWLFTETRWKDDFTLTVRPVILSLLYELSPAYIGAGVSSFYSKLNRDSEWEEYTFGILLDTGSRSFSDSDSPTGLVLLGG
;
A
#
# COMPACT_ATOMS: atom_id res chain seq x y z
N MET A 1 2.52 13.30 -20.38
CA MET A 1 1.32 12.43 -20.42
C MET A 1 1.47 11.14 -21.26
N ARG A 2 2.67 10.73 -21.71
CA ARG A 2 2.87 9.54 -22.57
C ARG A 2 3.01 8.17 -21.86
N LYS A 3 3.26 8.13 -20.55
CA LYS A 3 3.55 6.86 -19.84
C LYS A 3 2.30 6.02 -19.49
N LYS A 4 1.11 6.62 -19.38
CA LYS A 4 -0.14 5.92 -19.03
C LYS A 4 -0.71 5.06 -20.18
N ALA A 5 -0.44 5.44 -21.43
CA ALA A 5 -0.92 4.71 -22.61
C ALA A 5 -0.17 3.39 -22.85
N VAL A 6 1.10 3.31 -22.44
CA VAL A 6 1.94 2.11 -22.64
C VAL A 6 1.49 0.96 -21.74
N GLY A 7 1.10 1.24 -20.49
CA GLY A 7 0.59 0.20 -19.57
C GLY A 7 -0.72 -0.45 -20.04
N PHE A 8 -1.65 0.35 -20.57
CA PHE A 8 -2.91 -0.16 -21.13
C PHE A 8 -2.71 -0.97 -22.42
N MET A 9 -1.78 -0.56 -23.28
CA MET A 9 -1.43 -1.33 -24.47
C MET A 9 -0.76 -2.66 -24.13
N VAL A 10 0.14 -2.70 -23.14
CA VAL A 10 0.80 -3.94 -22.72
C VAL A 10 -0.23 -4.91 -22.10
N ALA A 11 -1.13 -4.42 -21.24
CA ALA A 11 -2.21 -5.23 -20.68
C ALA A 11 -3.17 -5.76 -21.77
N GLY A 12 -3.56 -4.91 -22.72
CA GLY A 12 -4.41 -5.29 -23.85
C GLY A 12 -3.75 -6.31 -24.79
N MET A 13 -2.45 -6.16 -25.03
CA MET A 13 -1.68 -7.08 -25.88
C MET A 13 -1.45 -8.42 -25.18
N LEU A 14 -1.26 -8.44 -23.86
CA LEU A 14 -1.16 -9.69 -23.08
C LEU A 14 -2.48 -10.49 -23.14
N VAL A 15 -3.62 -9.80 -23.01
CA VAL A 15 -4.97 -10.41 -23.13
C VAL A 15 -5.19 -10.98 -24.54
N LEU A 16 -4.75 -10.26 -25.59
CA LEU A 16 -4.86 -10.71 -26.98
C LEU A 16 -3.97 -11.92 -27.30
N VAL A 17 -2.72 -11.93 -26.81
CA VAL A 17 -1.79 -13.04 -27.04
C VAL A 17 -2.20 -14.29 -26.26
N LEU A 18 -2.70 -14.14 -25.03
CA LEU A 18 -3.23 -15.26 -24.24
C LEU A 18 -4.56 -15.78 -24.80
N GLY A 19 -5.39 -14.90 -25.39
CA GLY A 19 -6.64 -15.29 -26.02
C GLY A 19 -6.47 -16.09 -27.32
N LEU A 20 -5.45 -15.77 -28.13
CA LEU A 20 -5.28 -16.37 -29.46
C LEU A 20 -4.47 -17.69 -29.47
N ALA A 21 -3.73 -18.00 -28.40
CA ALA A 21 -2.94 -19.23 -28.29
C ALA A 21 -3.65 -20.38 -27.55
N SER A 22 -4.86 -20.15 -27.01
CA SER A 22 -5.59 -21.16 -26.26
C SER A 22 -6.59 -21.90 -27.16
N THR A 23 -6.41 -23.22 -27.27
CA THR A 23 -7.42 -24.11 -27.84
C THR A 23 -8.69 -24.03 -26.98
N ALA A 24 -9.84 -23.87 -27.64
CA ALA A 24 -11.13 -23.44 -27.08
C ALA A 24 -11.83 -24.41 -26.10
N ALA A 25 -11.10 -25.27 -25.38
CA ALA A 25 -11.71 -26.30 -24.54
C ALA A 25 -11.70 -26.01 -23.03
N ARG A 26 -10.76 -25.22 -22.46
CA ARG A 26 -10.65 -25.05 -20.98
C ARG A 26 -10.01 -23.74 -20.48
N ALA A 27 -9.89 -22.72 -21.31
CA ALA A 27 -9.30 -21.44 -20.91
C ALA A 27 -10.38 -20.52 -20.31
N GLU A 28 -10.68 -20.69 -19.03
CA GLU A 28 -11.61 -19.80 -18.31
C GLU A 28 -10.84 -18.63 -17.70
N LEU A 29 -11.08 -17.43 -18.25
CA LEU A 29 -10.65 -16.16 -17.68
C LEU A 29 -11.68 -15.71 -16.65
N ASN A 30 -11.24 -15.51 -15.41
CA ASN A 30 -12.09 -15.11 -14.30
C ASN A 30 -11.67 -13.73 -13.78
N LEU A 31 -12.61 -12.79 -13.71
CA LEU A 31 -12.40 -11.50 -13.04
C LEU A 31 -13.12 -11.53 -11.69
N GLY A 32 -12.44 -11.16 -10.62
CA GLY A 32 -12.98 -11.16 -9.27
C GLY A 32 -12.60 -9.92 -8.47
N LEU A 33 -13.40 -9.62 -7.45
CA LEU A 33 -13.04 -8.67 -6.41
C LEU A 33 -12.26 -9.41 -5.33
N VAL A 34 -11.21 -8.79 -4.83
CA VAL A 34 -10.43 -9.26 -3.68
C VAL A 34 -10.67 -8.30 -2.54
N GLY A 35 -10.97 -8.85 -1.37
CA GLY A 35 -11.11 -8.11 -0.13
C GLY A 35 -10.50 -8.94 0.99
N GLY A 36 -9.78 -8.28 1.88
CA GLY A 36 -9.14 -8.94 3.01
C GLY A 36 -8.69 -7.96 4.08
N TYR A 37 -8.25 -8.53 5.20
CA TYR A 37 -7.61 -7.76 6.25
C TYR A 37 -6.09 -7.82 6.05
N TYR A 38 -5.46 -6.67 5.93
CA TYR A 38 -4.03 -6.51 5.77
C TYR A 38 -3.42 -5.99 7.07
N SER A 39 -2.58 -6.82 7.67
CA SER A 39 -1.92 -6.55 8.95
C SER A 39 -0.41 -6.75 8.81
N PRO A 40 0.29 -5.82 8.15
CA PRO A 40 1.75 -5.87 8.10
C PRO A 40 2.33 -5.59 9.49
N SER A 41 3.60 -5.93 9.70
CA SER A 41 4.28 -5.62 10.96
C SER A 41 4.61 -4.14 11.12
N PHE A 42 4.54 -3.35 10.04
CA PHE A 42 5.00 -1.95 9.90
C PHE A 42 6.50 -1.72 10.21
N GLY A 43 7.08 -2.45 11.16
CA GLY A 43 8.51 -2.49 11.44
C GLY A 43 9.06 -1.11 11.77
N GLN A 44 10.16 -0.77 11.11
CA GLN A 44 10.95 0.42 11.38
C GLN A 44 10.14 1.73 11.41
N ILE A 45 9.09 1.88 10.59
CA ILE A 45 8.34 3.15 10.55
C ILE A 45 7.56 3.43 11.84
N ASN A 46 6.98 2.41 12.47
CA ASN A 46 6.31 2.57 13.76
C ASN A 46 7.34 2.70 14.89
N GLU A 47 8.48 2.00 14.79
CA GLU A 47 9.60 2.16 15.74
C GLU A 47 10.17 3.58 15.71
N ASP A 48 10.31 4.17 14.51
CA ASP A 48 10.74 5.56 14.33
C ASP A 48 9.71 6.54 14.90
N PHE A 49 8.40 6.28 14.76
CA PHE A 49 7.37 7.08 15.42
C PHE A 49 7.48 7.02 16.94
N ASP A 50 7.67 5.83 17.50
CA ASP A 50 7.81 5.66 18.94
C ASP A 50 9.01 6.44 19.48
N PHE A 51 10.18 6.27 18.86
CA PHE A 51 11.42 6.87 19.36
C PHE A 51 11.50 8.39 19.11
N TYR A 52 11.14 8.88 17.93
CA TYR A 52 11.36 10.28 17.56
C TYR A 52 10.18 11.20 17.90
N PHE A 53 8.97 10.66 18.06
CA PHE A 53 7.77 11.47 18.29
C PHE A 53 7.06 11.10 19.58
N ASN A 54 6.64 9.84 19.75
CA ASN A 54 5.77 9.46 20.86
C ASN A 54 6.48 9.60 22.21
N ASP A 55 7.70 9.07 22.32
CA ASP A 55 8.49 9.16 23.56
C ASP A 55 8.96 10.59 23.86
N LEU A 56 9.23 11.38 22.82
CA LEU A 56 9.81 12.72 22.96
C LEU A 56 8.76 13.80 23.23
N TYR A 57 7.60 13.70 22.57
CA TYR A 57 6.56 14.73 22.58
C TYR A 57 5.21 14.25 23.13
N GLY A 58 5.10 12.98 23.52
CA GLY A 58 3.85 12.41 24.06
C GLY A 58 2.77 12.16 23.01
N THR A 59 3.15 12.07 21.73
CA THR A 59 2.22 11.74 20.63
C THR A 59 1.88 10.26 20.62
N THR A 60 0.99 9.87 19.70
CA THR A 60 0.45 8.52 19.54
C THR A 60 0.46 8.06 18.09
N PHE A 61 1.46 8.51 17.32
CA PHE A 61 1.60 8.14 15.91
C PHE A 61 1.80 6.63 15.76
N GLU A 62 0.92 5.99 15.00
CA GLU A 62 1.00 4.55 14.74
C GLU A 62 0.22 4.18 13.46
N PHE A 63 0.88 3.55 12.49
CA PHE A 63 0.15 2.90 11.39
C PHE A 63 -0.47 1.59 11.85
N LYS A 64 -1.70 1.33 11.42
CA LYS A 64 -2.53 0.22 11.89
C LYS A 64 -2.99 -0.65 10.73
N ALA A 65 -3.20 -1.93 11.05
CA ALA A 65 -3.79 -2.89 10.14
C ALA A 65 -5.20 -2.45 9.71
N GLY A 66 -5.62 -2.86 8.51
CA GLY A 66 -6.88 -2.42 7.94
C GLY A 66 -7.31 -3.19 6.71
N MET A 67 -8.31 -2.65 6.02
CA MET A 67 -8.90 -3.32 4.86
C MET A 67 -8.02 -3.14 3.62
N LEU A 68 -7.75 -4.25 2.94
CA LEU A 68 -7.16 -4.30 1.61
C LEU A 68 -8.23 -4.74 0.63
N TYR A 69 -8.32 -4.04 -0.50
CA TYR A 69 -9.29 -4.30 -1.54
C TYR A 69 -8.63 -4.23 -2.91
N GLY A 70 -9.19 -4.94 -3.88
CA GLY A 70 -8.59 -5.00 -5.21
C GLY A 70 -9.33 -5.87 -6.20
N LEU A 71 -8.64 -6.15 -7.30
CA LEU A 71 -9.13 -6.95 -8.41
C LEU A 71 -8.18 -8.13 -8.63
N ALA A 72 -8.76 -9.29 -8.93
CA ALA A 72 -8.04 -10.48 -9.36
C ALA A 72 -8.44 -10.86 -10.78
N LEU A 73 -7.45 -11.18 -11.61
CA LEU A 73 -7.61 -11.83 -12.89
C LEU A 73 -7.03 -13.25 -12.80
N GLY A 74 -7.87 -14.26 -12.97
CA GLY A 74 -7.49 -15.67 -12.91
C GLY A 74 -7.55 -16.31 -14.30
N TYR A 75 -6.62 -17.22 -14.58
CA TYR A 75 -6.61 -18.05 -15.78
C TYR A 75 -6.42 -19.52 -15.36
N GLN A 76 -7.36 -20.38 -15.76
CA GLN A 76 -7.29 -21.81 -15.45
C GLN A 76 -6.28 -22.52 -16.34
N LEU A 77 -5.41 -23.33 -15.71
CA LEU A 77 -4.42 -24.17 -16.35
C LEU A 77 -4.82 -25.66 -16.21
N PRO A 78 -4.33 -26.55 -17.08
CA PRO A 78 -4.51 -27.99 -16.92
C PRO A 78 -3.98 -28.48 -15.56
N GLY A 79 -4.56 -29.55 -15.03
CA GLY A 79 -4.03 -30.20 -13.82
C GLY A 79 -4.35 -29.50 -12.50
N ARG A 80 -5.49 -28.78 -12.42
CA ARG A 80 -5.95 -28.03 -11.22
C ARG A 80 -5.08 -26.83 -10.86
N PHE A 81 -4.27 -26.35 -11.80
CA PHE A 81 -3.48 -25.15 -11.61
C PHE A 81 -4.27 -23.92 -12.07
N ARG A 82 -4.04 -22.78 -11.41
CA ARG A 82 -4.62 -21.49 -11.80
C ARG A 82 -3.55 -20.41 -11.70
N LEU A 83 -3.36 -19.64 -12.76
CA LEU A 83 -2.56 -18.41 -12.71
C LEU A 83 -3.45 -17.27 -12.22
N ARG A 84 -3.00 -16.47 -11.25
CA ARG A 84 -3.77 -15.34 -10.70
C ARG A 84 -2.90 -14.08 -10.62
N LEU A 85 -3.37 -13.01 -11.25
CA LEU A 85 -2.83 -11.66 -11.14
C LEU A 85 -3.75 -10.82 -10.25
N GLU A 86 -3.22 -10.21 -9.21
CA GLU A 86 -3.97 -9.32 -8.32
C GLU A 86 -3.40 -7.91 -8.35
N TYR A 87 -4.29 -6.93 -8.30
CA TYR A 87 -3.97 -5.53 -8.06
C TYR A 87 -4.78 -5.06 -6.86
N ASN A 88 -4.10 -4.79 -5.74
CA ASN A 88 -4.77 -4.39 -4.51
C ASN A 88 -4.32 -3.00 -4.06
N SER A 89 -5.06 -2.43 -3.12
CA SER A 89 -4.77 -1.16 -2.48
C SER A 89 -5.06 -1.27 -0.98
N PHE A 90 -4.19 -0.68 -0.19
CA PHE A 90 -4.29 -0.50 1.25
C PHE A 90 -3.84 0.91 1.61
N GLU A 91 -4.47 1.50 2.61
CA GLU A 91 -4.13 2.82 3.13
C GLU A 91 -4.26 2.80 4.65
N SER A 92 -3.22 3.30 5.33
CA SER A 92 -3.23 3.58 6.77
C SER A 92 -2.89 5.04 7.01
N LYS A 93 -3.56 5.65 7.97
CA LYS A 93 -3.36 7.05 8.35
C LYS A 93 -3.15 7.16 9.86
N THR A 94 -2.33 8.12 10.25
CA THR A 94 -2.16 8.53 11.64
C THR A 94 -1.91 10.03 11.68
N SER A 95 -2.39 10.70 12.73
CA SER A 95 -2.30 12.14 12.88
C SER A 95 -2.19 12.49 14.36
N ASP A 96 -1.38 13.49 14.68
CA ASP A 96 -1.27 14.00 16.05
C ASP A 96 -0.71 15.43 16.05
N GLU A 97 -0.80 16.08 17.20
CA GLU A 97 -0.33 17.44 17.45
C GLU A 97 0.68 17.45 18.60
N TYR A 98 1.74 18.24 18.46
CA TYR A 98 2.73 18.41 19.52
C TYR A 98 3.30 19.82 19.53
N SER A 99 3.91 20.21 20.65
CA SER A 99 4.53 21.53 20.81
C SER A 99 5.97 21.43 21.27
N GLU A 100 6.83 22.22 20.68
CA GLU A 100 8.20 22.44 21.14
C GLU A 100 8.31 23.84 21.75
N ILE A 101 8.90 23.94 22.94
CA ILE A 101 9.12 25.22 23.62
C ILE A 101 10.61 25.48 23.68
N TRP A 102 11.06 26.59 23.09
CA TRP A 102 12.42 27.06 23.17
C TRP A 102 12.47 28.51 23.66
N LEU A 103 13.01 28.71 24.87
CA LEU A 103 13.02 29.99 25.58
C LEU A 103 11.61 30.58 25.77
N PHE A 104 11.24 31.57 24.95
CA PHE A 104 9.95 32.28 25.00
C PHE A 104 9.08 31.97 23.79
N THR A 105 9.54 31.08 22.93
CA THR A 105 8.91 30.70 21.67
C THR A 105 8.34 29.29 21.81
N GLU A 106 7.06 29.12 21.45
CA GLU A 106 6.37 27.84 21.35
C GLU A 106 6.03 27.59 19.89
N THR A 107 6.50 26.50 19.34
CA THR A 107 6.12 26.04 17.99
C THR A 107 5.20 24.85 18.13
N ARG A 108 3.95 25.00 17.70
CA ARG A 108 2.97 23.92 17.63
C ARG A 108 3.03 23.29 16.25
N TRP A 109 3.03 21.98 16.20
CA TRP A 109 3.05 21.17 15.00
C TRP A 109 1.80 20.31 14.97
N LYS A 110 1.23 20.18 13.78
CA LYS A 110 0.24 19.18 13.44
C LYS A 110 0.77 18.37 12.28
N ASP A 111 0.92 17.06 12.47
CA ASP A 111 1.43 16.17 11.45
C ASP A 111 0.39 15.12 11.07
N ASP A 112 0.16 14.98 9.76
CA ASP A 112 -0.68 13.97 9.15
C ASP A 112 0.19 13.02 8.32
N PHE A 113 0.25 11.74 8.71
CA PHE A 113 0.98 10.72 7.98
C PHE A 113 0.01 9.77 7.26
N THR A 114 0.26 9.53 5.96
CA THR A 114 -0.49 8.58 5.15
C THR A 114 0.44 7.59 4.48
N LEU A 115 0.26 6.30 4.78
CA LEU A 115 0.93 5.19 4.12
C LEU A 115 -0.04 4.53 3.14
N THR A 116 0.29 4.56 1.85
CA THR A 116 -0.43 3.84 0.80
C THR A 116 0.42 2.67 0.31
N VAL A 117 -0.15 1.47 0.26
CA VAL A 117 0.50 0.27 -0.30
C VAL A 117 -0.37 -0.31 -1.41
N ARG A 118 0.21 -0.53 -2.58
CA ARG A 118 -0.47 -1.09 -3.76
C ARG A 118 0.28 -2.31 -4.28
N PRO A 119 0.02 -3.50 -3.75
CA PRO A 119 0.67 -4.69 -4.23
C PRO A 119 0.08 -5.13 -5.57
N VAL A 120 0.97 -5.52 -6.48
CA VAL A 120 0.66 -6.29 -7.68
C VAL A 120 1.24 -7.68 -7.47
N ILE A 121 0.39 -8.71 -7.48
CA ILE A 121 0.78 -10.09 -7.15
C ILE A 121 0.51 -10.98 -8.35
N LEU A 122 1.53 -11.68 -8.84
CA LEU A 122 1.38 -12.75 -9.82
C LEU A 122 1.65 -14.08 -9.14
N SER A 123 0.68 -14.99 -9.17
CA SER A 123 0.75 -16.25 -8.42
C SER A 123 0.29 -17.45 -9.24
N LEU A 124 0.87 -18.60 -8.93
CA LEU A 124 0.40 -19.91 -9.34
C LEU A 124 -0.30 -20.58 -8.16
N LEU A 125 -1.54 -20.98 -8.36
CA LEU A 125 -2.37 -21.66 -7.38
C LEU A 125 -2.58 -23.13 -7.81
N TYR A 126 -2.69 -24.01 -6.83
CA TYR A 126 -3.09 -25.40 -6.99
C TYR A 126 -4.38 -25.65 -6.19
N GLU A 127 -5.42 -26.14 -6.87
CA GLU A 127 -6.73 -26.36 -6.27
C GLU A 127 -6.83 -27.76 -5.62
N LEU A 128 -7.10 -27.77 -4.31
CA LEU A 128 -7.31 -28.96 -3.49
C LEU A 128 -8.81 -29.31 -3.31
N SER A 129 -9.70 -28.34 -3.55
CA SER A 129 -11.17 -28.40 -3.39
C SER A 129 -11.66 -28.80 -1.98
N PRO A 130 -12.33 -27.89 -1.24
CA PRO A 130 -12.64 -26.50 -1.60
C PRO A 130 -11.44 -25.54 -1.46
N ALA A 131 -10.33 -26.00 -0.88
CA ALA A 131 -9.16 -25.18 -0.58
C ALA A 131 -8.21 -25.02 -1.78
N TYR A 132 -7.29 -24.06 -1.67
CA TYR A 132 -6.14 -23.92 -2.57
C TYR A 132 -4.87 -23.52 -1.80
N ILE A 133 -3.72 -23.82 -2.41
CA ILE A 133 -2.42 -23.30 -2.01
C ILE A 133 -1.76 -22.62 -3.20
N GLY A 134 -0.87 -21.67 -2.96
CA GLY A 134 -0.16 -21.02 -4.04
C GLY A 134 1.08 -20.28 -3.60
N ALA A 135 1.90 -19.97 -4.59
CA ALA A 135 3.08 -19.13 -4.43
C ALA A 135 3.12 -18.12 -5.57
N GLY A 136 3.65 -16.94 -5.27
CA GLY A 136 3.72 -15.85 -6.23
C GLY A 136 4.88 -14.90 -5.98
N VAL A 137 5.08 -14.05 -6.96
CA VAL A 137 5.94 -12.87 -6.88
C VAL A 137 5.04 -11.65 -6.78
N SER A 138 5.52 -10.66 -6.04
CA SER A 138 4.78 -9.43 -5.80
C SER A 138 5.69 -8.23 -5.93
N SER A 139 5.12 -7.13 -6.40
CA SER A 139 5.73 -5.80 -6.34
C SER A 139 4.81 -4.93 -5.49
N PHE A 140 5.35 -4.33 -4.43
CA PHE A 140 4.61 -3.49 -3.51
C PHE A 140 4.95 -2.04 -3.80
N TYR A 141 4.08 -1.31 -4.49
CA TYR A 141 4.26 0.15 -4.53
C TYR A 141 3.87 0.72 -3.18
N SER A 142 4.83 1.26 -2.43
CA SER A 142 4.61 1.95 -1.16
C SER A 142 4.82 3.44 -1.35
N LYS A 143 3.96 4.24 -0.71
CA LYS A 143 4.08 5.70 -0.68
C LYS A 143 3.78 6.20 0.71
N LEU A 144 4.72 6.90 1.30
CA LEU A 144 4.54 7.64 2.54
C LEU A 144 4.36 9.12 2.20
N ASN A 145 3.30 9.72 2.73
CA ASN A 145 3.12 11.17 2.71
C ASN A 145 3.09 11.67 4.14
N ARG A 146 3.71 12.83 4.36
CA ARG A 146 3.61 13.60 5.60
C ARG A 146 3.21 15.02 5.22
N ASP A 147 2.08 15.46 5.72
CA ASP A 147 1.66 16.85 5.67
C ASP A 147 1.82 17.44 7.08
N SER A 148 2.58 18.53 7.19
CA SER A 148 2.82 19.23 8.46
C SER A 148 2.27 20.64 8.38
N GLU A 149 1.54 21.05 9.41
CA GLU A 149 1.20 22.45 9.68
C GLU A 149 1.93 22.88 10.96
N TRP A 150 2.34 24.15 11.03
CA TRP A 150 2.91 24.70 12.25
C TRP A 150 2.45 26.12 12.53
N GLU A 151 2.44 26.45 13.81
CA GLU A 151 2.16 27.78 14.35
C GLU A 151 3.28 28.16 15.33
N GLU A 152 3.86 29.34 15.18
CA GLU A 152 4.92 29.84 16.06
C GLU A 152 4.38 30.99 16.92
N TYR A 153 4.51 30.85 18.24
CA TYR A 153 4.10 31.83 19.22
C TYR A 153 5.30 32.34 19.99
N THR A 154 5.37 33.64 20.28
CA THR A 154 6.34 34.21 21.23
C THR A 154 5.61 35.01 22.30
N PHE A 155 5.84 34.67 23.57
CA PHE A 155 5.06 35.18 24.71
C PHE A 155 3.53 35.03 24.51
N GLY A 156 3.10 33.94 23.85
CA GLY A 156 1.69 33.67 23.55
C GLY A 156 1.10 34.48 22.38
N ILE A 157 1.91 35.28 21.68
CA ILE A 157 1.50 36.02 20.48
C ILE A 157 1.89 35.20 19.25
N LEU A 158 0.91 34.88 18.39
CA LEU A 158 1.15 34.21 17.11
C LEU A 158 2.01 35.10 16.21
N LEU A 159 3.17 34.61 15.80
CA LEU A 159 4.12 35.31 14.93
C LEU A 159 4.03 34.81 13.49
N ASP A 160 3.95 33.50 13.30
CA ASP A 160 4.01 32.87 11.99
C ASP A 160 3.19 31.58 11.95
N THR A 161 2.79 31.19 10.74
CA THR A 161 2.11 29.93 10.45
C THR A 161 2.58 29.41 9.11
N GLY A 162 2.68 28.11 8.95
CA GLY A 162 2.94 27.54 7.64
C GLY A 162 2.58 26.08 7.50
N SER A 163 2.78 25.57 6.29
CA SER A 163 2.54 24.18 5.94
C SER A 163 3.64 23.63 5.03
N ARG A 164 3.97 22.35 5.18
CA ARG A 164 4.92 21.64 4.32
C ARG A 164 4.40 20.24 4.03
N SER A 165 4.69 19.75 2.82
CA SER A 165 4.35 18.38 2.42
C SER A 165 5.63 17.64 2.03
N PHE A 166 5.81 16.44 2.55
CA PHE A 166 6.85 15.51 2.16
C PHE A 166 6.22 14.24 1.59
N SER A 167 6.87 13.67 0.58
CA SER A 167 6.44 12.41 -0.01
C SER A 167 7.64 11.57 -0.40
N ASP A 168 7.60 10.31 -0.01
CA ASP A 168 8.58 9.30 -0.40
C ASP A 168 7.86 8.05 -0.92
N SER A 169 8.52 7.32 -1.82
CA SER A 169 7.95 6.13 -2.42
C SER A 169 9.00 5.08 -2.75
N ASP A 170 8.66 3.83 -2.52
CA ASP A 170 9.49 2.68 -2.88
C ASP A 170 8.65 1.62 -3.61
N SER A 171 9.31 0.63 -4.21
CA SER A 171 8.67 -0.46 -4.95
C SER A 171 9.39 -1.79 -4.74
N PRO A 172 9.51 -2.27 -3.48
CA PRO A 172 10.15 -3.55 -3.21
C PRO A 172 9.41 -4.70 -3.90
N THR A 173 10.18 -5.75 -4.20
CA THR A 173 9.65 -7.01 -4.73
C THR A 173 9.84 -8.13 -3.71
N GLY A 174 8.90 -9.07 -3.67
CA GLY A 174 8.90 -10.13 -2.68
C GLY A 174 8.14 -11.36 -3.11
N LEU A 175 8.36 -12.46 -2.40
CA LEU A 175 7.63 -13.70 -2.57
C LEU A 175 6.40 -13.71 -1.66
N VAL A 176 5.30 -14.28 -2.16
CA VAL A 176 4.03 -14.40 -1.42
C VAL A 176 3.60 -15.85 -1.43
N LEU A 177 3.20 -16.35 -0.26
CA LEU A 177 2.49 -17.61 -0.12
C LEU A 177 1.00 -17.31 0.06
N LEU A 178 0.16 -18.07 -0.62
CA LEU A 178 -1.28 -17.87 -0.68
C LEU A 178 -1.99 -19.15 -0.23
N GLY A 179 -3.06 -19.00 0.54
CA GLY A 179 -3.94 -20.09 0.93
C GLY A 179 -5.37 -19.58 1.10
N GLY A 180 -6.34 -20.47 0.90
CA GLY A 180 -7.77 -20.19 1.04
C GLY A 180 -8.61 -21.44 0.92
#